data_AF-A0A0C3GQK7-F1
#
_entry.id   AF-A0A0C3GQK7-F1
#
_cell.length_a   1.000
_cell.length_b   1.000
_cell.length_c   1.000
_cell.angle_alpha   90.00
_cell.angle_beta   90.00
_cell.angle_gamma   90.00
#
_symmetry.space_group_name_H-M   'P 1'
#
loop_
_entity.id
_entity.type
_entity.pdbx_description
1 polymer ?
#
loop_
_entity_poly.entity_id
_entity_poly.type
_entity_poly.pdbx_seq_one_letter_code
_entity_poly.pdbx_strand_id
1 'polypeptide(L)'
;MAETLLPILCDTWTWDPNNWCTTKFNKNGTGELYCRVEFNLFIAAEFDWKAQSKQQIEASFPATIDIDMTLSKRNIDTPNLIKAEVLEDAAFRLKTYRLQLEKGSFQVTGRTTYGSNPIYKYRLLWDKSPYPPLDEWKYQPPAKAGKYWERKDFYQSKIEA
;
A
#
# COMPACT_ATOMS: atom_id res chain seq x y z
N MET A 1 -17.28 22.36 -3.50
CA MET A 1 -16.16 22.31 -2.54
C MET A 1 -15.15 21.34 -3.09
N ALA A 2 -13.97 21.80 -3.48
CA ALA A 2 -12.91 20.92 -3.99
C ALA A 2 -12.36 20.10 -2.81
N GLU A 3 -12.57 18.78 -2.82
CA GLU A 3 -11.88 17.89 -1.89
C GLU A 3 -10.37 17.93 -2.24
N THR A 4 -9.51 18.12 -1.24
CA THR A 4 -8.07 17.95 -1.43
C THR A 4 -7.79 16.44 -1.45
N LEU A 5 -7.10 15.93 -2.48
CA LEU A 5 -6.72 14.52 -2.63
C LEU A 5 -5.79 14.03 -1.51
N LEU A 6 -4.99 14.94 -0.93
CA LEU A 6 -3.99 14.60 0.09
C LEU A 6 -4.62 13.97 1.35
N PRO A 7 -5.66 14.54 1.99
CA PRO A 7 -6.41 13.89 3.05
C PRO A 7 -6.92 12.49 2.70
N ILE A 8 -7.35 12.28 1.45
CA ILE A 8 -7.87 10.98 1.01
C ILE A 8 -6.71 9.98 0.89
N LEU A 9 -5.62 10.37 0.24
CA LEU A 9 -4.42 9.54 0.09
C LEU A 9 -3.82 9.14 1.45
N CYS A 10 -3.87 10.04 2.45
CA CYS A 10 -3.34 9.81 3.80
C CYS A 10 -4.24 8.93 4.70
N ASP A 11 -5.12 8.14 4.11
CA ASP A 11 -5.86 7.09 4.80
C ASP A 11 -5.05 5.77 4.84
N THR A 12 -5.61 4.76 5.50
CA THR A 12 -5.11 3.39 5.46
C THR A 12 -5.75 2.64 4.29
N TRP A 13 -4.93 1.98 3.48
CA TRP A 13 -5.32 1.24 2.29
C TRP A 13 -5.08 -0.24 2.51
N THR A 14 -6.14 -1.05 2.61
CA THR A 14 -6.00 -2.50 2.80
C THR A 14 -6.32 -3.30 1.54
N TRP A 15 -5.57 -4.38 1.34
CA TRP A 15 -5.81 -5.34 0.26
C TRP A 15 -6.86 -6.39 0.67
N ASP A 16 -6.88 -6.78 1.95
CA ASP A 16 -7.74 -7.83 2.49
C ASP A 16 -8.63 -7.34 3.65
N PRO A 17 -9.73 -8.05 3.94
CA PRO A 17 -10.63 -7.69 5.03
C PRO A 17 -10.04 -7.77 6.45
N ASN A 18 -8.94 -8.49 6.65
CA ASN A 18 -8.34 -8.69 7.98
C ASN A 18 -7.18 -7.72 8.24
N ASN A 19 -6.95 -6.74 7.35
CA ASN A 19 -5.82 -5.82 7.40
C ASN A 19 -4.52 -6.60 7.59
N TRP A 20 -4.31 -7.61 6.76
CA TRP A 20 -3.06 -8.36 6.73
C TRP A 20 -2.02 -7.67 5.86
N CYS A 21 -2.42 -7.05 4.77
CA CYS A 21 -1.54 -6.32 3.88
C CYS A 21 -2.09 -4.94 3.57
N THR A 22 -1.44 -3.92 4.10
CA THR A 22 -1.89 -2.54 3.96
C THR A 22 -0.75 -1.57 3.73
N THR A 23 -1.12 -0.40 3.22
CA THR A 23 -0.26 0.75 3.06
C THR A 23 -0.94 1.95 3.69
N LYS A 24 -0.21 2.77 4.45
CA LYS A 24 -0.72 3.98 5.07
C LYS A 24 0.21 5.14 4.76
N PHE A 25 -0.35 6.24 4.27
CA PHE A 25 0.40 7.47 4.03
C PHE A 25 0.16 8.45 5.17
N ASN A 26 1.21 9.06 5.69
CA ASN A 26 1.14 10.13 6.66
C ASN A 26 1.36 11.49 5.97
N LYS A 27 0.66 12.52 6.46
CA LYS A 27 0.73 13.89 5.91
C LYS A 27 2.10 14.54 6.02
N ASN A 28 2.98 14.03 6.88
CA ASN A 28 4.35 14.52 7.07
C ASN A 28 5.33 13.99 6.02
N GLY A 29 4.87 13.24 5.01
CA GLY A 29 5.73 12.64 4.00
C GLY A 29 6.36 11.30 4.41
N THR A 30 5.89 10.67 5.49
CA THR A 30 6.23 9.28 5.81
C THR A 30 5.05 8.35 5.59
N GLY A 31 5.25 7.05 5.67
CA GLY A 31 4.18 6.07 5.64
C GLY A 31 4.64 4.71 6.14
N GLU A 32 3.69 3.80 6.24
CA GLU A 32 3.88 2.46 6.75
C GLU A 32 3.37 1.47 5.69
N LEU A 33 4.20 0.48 5.37
CA LEU A 33 3.86 -0.62 4.50
C LEU A 33 3.99 -1.90 5.33
N TYR A 34 2.93 -2.70 5.38
CA TYR A 34 2.99 -3.99 6.04
C TYR A 34 2.27 -5.08 5.25
N CYS A 35 2.73 -6.31 5.40
CA CYS A 35 2.07 -7.49 4.89
C CYS A 35 2.41 -8.73 5.73
N ARG A 36 1.36 -9.42 6.20
CA ARG A 36 1.42 -10.66 6.98
C ARG A 36 0.42 -11.68 6.44
N VAL A 37 0.51 -12.93 6.90
CA VAL A 37 -0.56 -13.92 6.81
C VAL A 37 -0.53 -14.69 8.12
N GLU A 38 -1.65 -14.72 8.83
CA GLU A 38 -1.75 -15.33 10.16
C GLU A 38 -0.65 -14.82 11.10
N PHE A 39 0.21 -15.71 11.60
CA PHE A 39 1.32 -15.39 12.51
C PHE A 39 2.64 -15.07 11.78
N ASN A 40 2.67 -15.11 10.45
CA ASN A 40 3.87 -14.85 9.66
C ASN A 40 3.86 -13.41 9.14
N LEU A 41 4.77 -12.58 9.65
CA LEU A 41 5.01 -11.24 9.12
C LEU A 41 6.02 -11.32 7.98
N PHE A 42 5.65 -10.87 6.78
CA PHE A 42 6.53 -10.88 5.61
C PHE A 42 7.34 -9.61 5.48
N ILE A 43 6.68 -8.48 5.68
CA ILE A 43 7.31 -7.16 5.68
C ILE A 43 6.52 -6.26 6.60
N ALA A 44 7.23 -5.48 7.40
CA ALA A 44 6.71 -4.19 7.81
C ALA A 44 7.87 -3.19 7.77
N ALA A 45 7.63 -2.07 7.12
CA ALA A 45 8.64 -1.07 6.85
C ALA A 45 8.00 0.31 6.88
N GLU A 46 8.74 1.27 7.40
CA GLU A 46 8.45 2.67 7.14
C GLU A 46 8.94 3.03 5.74
N PHE A 47 8.34 4.05 5.16
CA PHE A 47 8.86 4.67 3.96
C PHE A 47 8.75 6.18 4.05
N ASP A 48 9.63 6.85 3.32
CA ASP A 48 9.53 8.28 3.07
C ASP A 48 8.97 8.47 1.66
N TRP A 49 8.02 9.39 1.49
CA TRP A 49 7.36 9.66 0.23
C TRP A 49 7.14 11.14 -0.03
N LYS A 50 7.06 11.49 -1.32
CA LYS A 50 6.72 12.84 -1.77
C LYS A 50 5.90 12.76 -3.04
N ALA A 51 4.89 13.62 -3.17
CA ALA A 51 4.20 13.83 -4.44
C ALA A 51 5.06 14.72 -5.35
N GLN A 52 5.18 14.38 -6.64
CA GLN A 52 6.03 15.11 -7.59
C GLN A 52 5.41 16.43 -8.14
N SER A 53 4.35 16.94 -7.53
CA SER A 53 3.27 17.65 -8.24
C SER A 53 3.63 18.90 -9.08
N LYS A 54 2.84 19.05 -10.16
CA LYS A 54 2.11 20.30 -10.50
C LYS A 54 0.61 20.10 -10.72
N GLN A 55 0.07 18.89 -10.60
CA GLN A 55 -1.38 18.66 -10.75
C GLN A 55 -2.10 19.33 -9.57
N GLN A 56 -2.83 20.41 -9.90
CA GLN A 56 -3.77 21.04 -9.00
C GLN A 56 -4.64 19.95 -8.38
N ILE A 57 -4.70 19.99 -7.05
CA ILE A 57 -5.50 19.08 -6.24
C ILE A 57 -6.98 19.48 -6.37
N GLU A 58 -7.51 19.43 -7.58
CA GLU A 58 -8.94 19.42 -7.81
C GLU A 58 -9.36 17.96 -7.85
N ALA A 59 -10.25 17.56 -6.93
CA ALA A 59 -10.78 16.20 -6.87
C ALA A 59 -11.72 15.90 -8.06
N SER A 60 -11.19 15.89 -9.28
CA SER A 60 -11.79 15.20 -10.40
C SER A 60 -11.36 13.74 -10.34
N PHE A 61 -12.31 12.85 -10.08
CA PHE A 61 -12.07 11.41 -10.11
C PHE A 61 -12.30 10.86 -11.53
N PRO A 62 -11.47 9.92 -12.02
CA PRO A 62 -10.29 9.35 -11.37
C PRO A 62 -9.13 10.36 -11.29
N ALA A 63 -8.50 10.44 -10.12
CA ALA A 63 -7.34 11.30 -9.90
C ALA A 63 -6.06 10.47 -10.05
N THR A 64 -5.06 11.01 -10.74
CA THR A 64 -3.74 10.39 -10.88
C THR A 64 -2.73 11.19 -10.05
N ILE A 65 -1.82 10.50 -9.36
CA ILE A 65 -0.77 11.14 -8.56
C ILE A 65 0.53 10.35 -8.74
N ASP A 66 1.58 11.03 -9.21
CA ASP A 66 2.92 10.46 -9.24
C ASP A 66 3.62 10.75 -7.91
N ILE A 67 4.11 9.69 -7.28
CA ILE A 67 4.85 9.76 -6.01
C ILE A 67 6.24 9.15 -6.16
N ASP A 68 7.19 9.73 -5.45
CA ASP A 68 8.45 9.06 -5.16
C ASP A 68 8.39 8.48 -3.76
N MET A 69 8.80 7.22 -3.61
CA MET A 69 8.79 6.49 -2.35
C MET A 69 10.14 5.79 -2.14
N THR A 70 10.63 5.80 -0.91
CA THR A 70 11.86 5.10 -0.50
C THR A 70 11.57 4.32 0.78
N LEU A 71 11.79 3.00 0.77
CA LEU A 71 11.69 2.21 2.00
C LEU A 71 12.80 2.62 2.96
N SER A 72 12.46 2.68 4.24
CA SER A 72 13.38 3.02 5.32
C SER A 72 13.99 1.75 5.92
N LYS A 73 15.25 1.85 6.34
CA LYS A 73 15.93 0.84 7.16
C LYS A 73 15.65 1.02 8.67
N ARG A 74 14.84 2.01 9.06
CA ARG A 74 14.47 2.27 10.46
C ARG A 74 13.72 1.06 11.02
N ASN A 75 14.06 0.65 12.24
CA ASN A 75 13.30 -0.35 12.96
C ASN A 75 11.97 0.26 13.40
N ILE A 76 10.86 -0.32 12.95
CA ILE A 76 9.57 -0.08 13.60
C ILE A 76 9.62 -0.81 14.93
N ASP A 77 9.17 -0.18 16.02
CA ASP A 77 9.16 -0.80 17.35
C ASP A 77 7.98 -1.79 17.45
N THR A 78 8.03 -2.88 16.67
CA THR A 78 7.09 -4.00 16.80
C THR A 78 7.82 -5.34 16.90
N PRO A 79 7.46 -6.19 17.87
CA PRO A 79 8.31 -7.29 18.34
C PRO A 79 8.49 -8.49 17.41
N ASN A 80 8.15 -8.43 16.11
CA ASN A 80 8.26 -9.57 15.19
C ASN A 80 8.69 -9.20 13.76
N LEU A 81 9.28 -8.02 13.54
CA LEU A 81 9.64 -7.57 12.22
C LEU A 81 10.71 -8.42 11.55
N ILE A 82 10.34 -8.99 10.41
CA ILE A 82 11.30 -9.22 9.34
C ILE A 82 11.98 -7.87 9.06
N LYS A 83 13.23 -7.80 9.51
CA LYS A 83 14.06 -6.60 9.49
C LYS A 83 14.45 -6.27 8.05
N ALA A 84 14.92 -5.03 7.84
CA ALA A 84 15.64 -4.64 6.63
C ALA A 84 16.73 -5.65 6.21
N GLU A 85 17.22 -6.45 7.16
CA GLU A 85 18.17 -7.53 6.98
C GLU A 85 17.74 -8.60 5.95
N VAL A 86 16.45 -8.85 5.69
CA VAL A 86 16.02 -9.84 4.68
C VAL A 86 15.86 -9.29 3.27
N LEU A 87 15.87 -7.96 3.13
CA LEU A 87 15.74 -7.28 1.85
C LEU A 87 17.13 -6.91 1.33
N GLU A 88 17.28 -6.95 0.03
CA GLU A 88 18.46 -6.45 -0.66
C GLU A 88 18.52 -4.92 -0.61
N ASP A 89 19.71 -4.35 -0.77
CA ASP A 89 19.88 -2.89 -0.79
C ASP A 89 19.07 -2.21 -1.91
N ALA A 90 18.75 -2.95 -2.98
CA ALA A 90 17.87 -2.50 -4.05
C ALA A 90 16.45 -2.15 -3.58
N ALA A 91 15.93 -2.80 -2.53
CA ALA A 91 14.61 -2.52 -1.97
C ALA A 91 14.49 -1.12 -1.35
N PHE A 92 15.62 -0.57 -0.89
CA PHE A 92 15.69 0.73 -0.22
C PHE A 92 16.06 1.87 -1.19
N ARG A 93 16.09 1.60 -2.49
CA ARG A 93 16.30 2.64 -3.50
C ARG A 93 15.01 3.42 -3.74
N LEU A 94 15.16 4.68 -4.15
CA LEU A 94 14.06 5.53 -4.58
C LEU A 94 13.30 4.86 -5.74
N LYS A 95 11.98 4.76 -5.61
CA LYS A 95 11.08 4.22 -6.62
C LYS A 95 9.95 5.20 -6.88
N THR A 96 9.70 5.48 -8.14
CA THR A 96 8.55 6.30 -8.57
C THR A 96 7.36 5.41 -8.86
N TYR A 97 6.19 5.79 -8.38
CA TYR A 97 4.92 5.10 -8.57
C TYR A 97 3.88 6.05 -9.10
N ARG A 98 3.01 5.50 -9.95
CA ARG A 98 1.83 6.21 -10.44
C ARG A 98 0.60 5.64 -9.75
N LEU A 99 -0.01 6.45 -8.90
CA LEU A 99 -1.21 6.12 -8.16
C LEU A 99 -2.44 6.61 -8.91
N GLN A 100 -3.49 5.80 -8.92
CA GLN A 100 -4.81 6.20 -9.39
C GLN A 100 -5.82 6.04 -8.26
N LEU A 101 -6.45 7.15 -7.89
CA LEU A 101 -7.48 7.22 -6.87
C LEU A 101 -8.84 7.33 -7.55
N GLU A 102 -9.74 6.42 -7.21
CA GLU A 102 -11.09 6.37 -7.77
C GLU A 102 -12.13 6.56 -6.67
N LYS A 103 -13.26 7.16 -7.03
CA LYS A 103 -14.42 7.34 -6.15
C LYS A 103 -15.56 6.45 -6.64
N GLY A 104 -16.20 5.74 -5.72
CA GLY A 104 -17.23 4.75 -6.03
C GLY A 104 -17.64 3.98 -4.78
N SER A 105 -18.17 2.77 -4.98
CA SER A 105 -18.46 1.82 -3.91
C SER A 105 -17.58 0.61 -4.12
N PHE A 106 -16.65 0.38 -3.20
CA PHE A 106 -15.64 -0.67 -3.33
C PHE A 106 -15.65 -1.62 -2.15
N GLN A 107 -15.37 -2.88 -2.39
CA GLN A 107 -15.18 -3.91 -1.37
C GLN A 107 -13.79 -4.53 -1.53
N VAL A 108 -13.19 -4.90 -0.39
CA VAL A 108 -12.05 -5.80 -0.37
C VAL A 108 -12.47 -7.20 -0.82
N THR A 109 -11.58 -7.90 -1.50
CA THR A 109 -11.81 -9.27 -1.99
C THR A 109 -11.55 -10.26 -0.85
N GLY A 110 -12.37 -11.30 -0.73
CA GLY A 110 -12.33 -12.28 0.37
C GLY A 110 -13.53 -12.16 1.31
N ARG A 111 -13.68 -13.06 2.29
CA ARG A 111 -14.64 -12.88 3.39
C ARG A 111 -13.88 -12.43 4.63
N THR A 112 -14.40 -11.45 5.37
CA THR A 112 -13.92 -11.24 6.74
C THR A 112 -14.15 -12.52 7.55
N THR A 113 -13.33 -12.73 8.57
CA THR A 113 -13.51 -13.82 9.54
C THR A 113 -14.82 -13.67 10.36
N TYR A 114 -15.48 -12.49 10.29
CA TYR A 114 -16.53 -12.07 11.23
C TYR A 114 -17.81 -11.50 10.60
N GLY A 115 -18.01 -11.56 9.26
CA GLY A 115 -19.23 -11.04 8.62
C GLY A 115 -19.05 -10.44 7.22
N SER A 116 -19.84 -9.40 6.92
CA SER A 116 -19.82 -8.68 5.64
C SER A 116 -18.62 -7.74 5.52
N ASN A 117 -18.09 -7.59 4.30
CA ASN A 117 -17.00 -6.66 4.06
C ASN A 117 -17.50 -5.22 4.05
N PRO A 118 -16.78 -4.28 4.69
CA PRO A 118 -17.10 -2.86 4.61
C PRO A 118 -17.06 -2.36 3.17
N ILE A 119 -17.91 -1.37 2.87
CA ILE A 119 -17.92 -0.66 1.59
C ILE A 119 -17.10 0.62 1.74
N TYR A 120 -16.10 0.78 0.89
CA TYR A 120 -15.20 1.93 0.84
C TYR A 120 -15.61 2.88 -0.28
N LYS A 121 -15.57 4.19 0.02
CA LYS A 121 -15.90 5.26 -0.92
C LYS A 121 -14.82 5.48 -1.98
N TYR A 122 -13.59 5.03 -1.70
CA TYR A 122 -12.42 5.25 -2.54
C TYR A 122 -11.64 3.96 -2.75
N ARG A 123 -10.95 3.86 -3.88
CA ARG A 123 -10.02 2.78 -4.23
C ARG A 123 -8.68 3.38 -4.64
N LEU A 124 -7.59 2.72 -4.21
CA LEU A 124 -6.23 3.11 -4.59
C LEU A 124 -5.60 2.01 -5.45
N LEU A 125 -5.23 2.40 -6.66
CA LEU A 125 -4.53 1.55 -7.62
C LEU A 125 -3.10 2.03 -7.79
N TRP A 126 -2.18 1.08 -7.79
CA TRP A 126 -0.78 1.30 -8.09
C TRP A 126 -0.48 0.79 -9.50
N ASP A 127 0.40 1.48 -10.21
CA ASP A 127 0.94 1.02 -11.49
C ASP A 127 1.76 -0.28 -11.33
N LYS A 128 2.50 -0.37 -10.23
CA LYS A 128 3.27 -1.55 -9.80
C LYS A 128 3.19 -1.72 -8.28
N SER A 129 3.45 -2.92 -7.79
CA SER A 129 3.31 -3.22 -6.37
C SER A 129 4.19 -2.33 -5.48
N PRO A 130 3.65 -1.81 -4.36
CA PRO A 130 4.47 -1.11 -3.36
C PRO A 130 5.43 -2.06 -2.62
N TYR A 131 5.22 -3.38 -2.71
CA TYR A 131 6.10 -4.37 -2.10
C TYR A 131 7.32 -4.66 -2.98
N PRO A 132 8.51 -4.93 -2.39
CA PRO A 132 9.70 -5.31 -3.15
C PRO A 132 9.46 -6.53 -4.07
N PRO A 133 9.89 -6.50 -5.34
CA PRO A 133 9.88 -7.67 -6.22
C PRO A 133 10.76 -8.79 -5.68
N LEU A 134 10.51 -10.02 -6.12
CA LEU A 134 11.08 -11.24 -5.53
C LEU A 134 12.62 -11.28 -5.52
N ASP A 135 13.26 -10.68 -6.51
CA ASP A 135 14.73 -10.57 -6.64
C ASP A 135 15.35 -9.61 -5.62
N GLU A 136 14.56 -8.76 -4.97
CA GLU A 136 15.00 -7.89 -3.88
C GLU A 136 14.87 -8.54 -2.48
N TRP A 137 14.58 -9.85 -2.41
CA TRP A 137 14.51 -10.62 -1.17
C TRP A 137 15.68 -11.59 -1.06
N LYS A 138 16.43 -11.53 0.05
CA LYS A 138 17.53 -12.47 0.36
C LYS A 138 17.04 -13.89 0.61
N TYR A 139 15.82 -14.04 1.15
CA TYR A 139 15.17 -15.33 1.38
C TYR A 139 13.77 -15.36 0.76
N GLN A 140 13.66 -16.03 -0.39
CA GLN A 140 12.48 -16.01 -1.25
C GLN A 140 11.31 -16.93 -0.87
N PRO A 141 11.45 -18.09 -0.18
CA PRO A 141 10.33 -19.02 0.00
C PRO A 141 9.07 -18.43 0.67
N PRO A 142 9.17 -17.61 1.74
CA PRO A 142 8.01 -16.97 2.35
C PRO A 142 7.35 -15.95 1.42
N ALA A 143 8.16 -15.10 0.75
CA ALA A 143 7.65 -14.12 -0.21
C ALA A 143 6.93 -14.81 -1.38
N LYS A 144 7.51 -15.92 -1.88
CA LYS A 144 7.03 -16.66 -3.05
C LYS A 144 5.65 -17.29 -2.87
N ALA A 145 5.36 -17.78 -1.67
CA ALA A 145 4.09 -18.46 -1.37
C ALA A 145 2.87 -17.55 -1.53
N GLY A 146 2.99 -16.26 -1.16
CA GLY A 146 1.86 -15.32 -1.20
C GLY A 146 1.85 -14.33 -2.36
N LYS A 147 2.86 -14.39 -3.26
CA LYS A 147 3.01 -13.52 -4.44
C LYS A 147 2.79 -12.04 -4.14
N TYR A 148 3.31 -11.57 -3.01
CA TYR A 148 2.99 -10.24 -2.48
C TYR A 148 3.41 -9.10 -3.40
N TRP A 149 4.47 -9.28 -4.20
CA TRP A 149 4.94 -8.33 -5.21
C TRP A 149 3.99 -8.17 -6.41
N GLU A 150 2.93 -8.96 -6.52
CA GLU A 150 1.89 -8.81 -7.55
C GLU A 150 0.74 -7.92 -7.09
N ARG A 151 0.64 -7.62 -5.78
CA ARG A 151 -0.47 -6.85 -5.20
C ARG A 151 -0.32 -5.37 -5.53
N LYS A 152 -1.27 -4.82 -6.27
CA LYS A 152 -1.25 -3.41 -6.75
C LYS A 152 -2.59 -2.69 -6.59
N ASP A 153 -3.57 -3.38 -6.05
CA ASP A 153 -4.98 -3.03 -6.08
C ASP A 153 -5.56 -3.13 -4.68
N PHE A 154 -5.62 -1.99 -3.98
CA PHE A 154 -6.17 -1.89 -2.63
C PHE A 154 -7.63 -1.42 -2.76
N TYR A 155 -8.58 -2.16 -2.17
CA TYR A 155 -10.04 -2.04 -2.40
C TYR A 155 -10.52 -2.51 -3.79
N GLN A 156 -10.04 -3.68 -4.22
CA GLN A 156 -10.13 -4.22 -5.58
C GLN A 156 -11.53 -4.26 -6.23
N SER A 157 -12.59 -4.68 -5.52
CA SER A 157 -13.87 -4.99 -6.17
C SER A 157 -14.80 -3.77 -6.21
N LYS A 158 -15.07 -3.23 -7.41
CA LYS A 158 -16.11 -2.23 -7.62
C LYS A 158 -17.49 -2.90 -7.51
N ILE A 159 -18.35 -2.38 -6.64
CA ILE A 159 -19.77 -2.72 -6.61
C ILE A 159 -20.43 -1.84 -7.66
N GLU A 160 -20.83 -2.44 -8.78
CA GLU A 160 -21.75 -1.77 -9.70
C GLU A 160 -23.16 -1.86 -9.09
N ALA A 161 -23.80 -0.70 -8.93
CA ALA A 161 -25.19 -0.60 -8.54
C ALA A 161 -26.09 -0.86 -9.76
#